data_AF-A0A2I0NYS9-F1
#
_entry.id   AF-A0A2I0NYS9-F1
#
_cell.length_a   1.000
_cell.length_b   1.000
_cell.length_c   1.000
_cell.angle_alpha   90.00
_cell.angle_beta   90.00
_cell.angle_gamma   90.00
#
_symmetry.space_group_name_H-M   'P 1'
#
loop_
_entity.id
_entity.type
_entity.pdbx_description
1 polymer ?
#
loop_
_entity_poly.entity_id
_entity_poly.type
_entity_poly.pdbx_seq_one_letter_code
_entity_poly.pdbx_strand_id
1 'polypeptide(L)'
;MYLVIRCDGCNHMMIAPDHRHHILCPVCGVTTEINGTRVYVECRDQEVAADIASQLGDILARRKGKDLSEEEVIMLRQRFSEWERQTGWV
;
A
#
# COMPACT_ATOMS: atom_id res chain seq x y z
N MET A 1 -6.54 2.08 -11.34
CA MET A 1 -5.66 2.61 -10.27
C MET A 1 -5.02 1.44 -9.54
N TYR A 2 -4.01 1.69 -8.72
CA TYR A 2 -3.23 0.68 -7.99
C TYR A 2 -3.33 0.94 -6.49
N LEU A 3 -3.64 -0.10 -5.74
CA LEU A 3 -3.80 -0.08 -4.29
C LEU A 3 -2.53 -0.61 -3.64
N VAL A 4 -1.99 0.14 -2.69
CA VAL A 4 -0.91 -0.32 -1.82
C VAL A 4 -1.52 -1.00 -0.60
N ILE A 5 -1.28 -2.30 -0.46
CA ILE A 5 -1.92 -3.15 0.56
C ILE A 5 -0.88 -4.05 1.26
N ARG A 6 -1.30 -4.77 2.31
CA ARG A 6 -0.50 -5.82 2.93
C ARG A 6 -1.08 -7.20 2.67
N CYS A 7 -0.20 -8.19 2.65
CA CYS A 7 -0.60 -9.59 2.66
C CYS A 7 -1.13 -10.00 4.04
N ASP A 8 -2.28 -10.67 4.06
CA ASP A 8 -2.93 -11.17 5.29
C ASP A 8 -2.13 -12.30 5.98
N GLY A 9 -1.24 -12.96 5.24
CA GLY A 9 -0.41 -14.04 5.76
C GLY A 9 0.94 -13.56 6.28
N CYS A 10 1.81 -13.11 5.36
CA CYS A 10 3.19 -12.76 5.70
C CYS A 10 3.43 -11.27 5.87
N ASN A 11 2.38 -10.45 5.84
CA ASN A 11 2.49 -9.04 6.20
C ASN A 11 3.39 -8.22 5.23
N HIS A 12 3.74 -8.79 4.08
CA HIS A 12 4.50 -8.15 3.00
C HIS A 12 3.68 -7.06 2.31
N MET A 13 4.32 -5.95 1.94
CA MET A 13 3.70 -4.89 1.16
C MET A 13 3.51 -5.36 -0.28
N MET A 14 2.34 -5.11 -0.85
CA MET A 14 1.99 -5.50 -2.22
C MET A 14 1.25 -4.37 -2.91
N ILE A 15 1.24 -4.41 -4.24
CA ILE A 15 0.40 -3.55 -5.06
C ILE A 15 -0.65 -4.41 -5.77
N ALA A 16 -1.88 -3.93 -5.81
CA ALA A 16 -2.97 -4.61 -6.50
C ALA A 16 -3.72 -3.64 -7.41
N PRO A 17 -4.10 -4.03 -8.63
CA PRO A 17 -5.05 -3.24 -9.41
C PRO A 17 -6.40 -3.13 -8.70
N ASP A 18 -6.99 -1.94 -8.70
CA ASP A 18 -8.27 -1.60 -8.05
C ASP A 18 -9.49 -2.44 -8.50
N HIS A 19 -9.46 -2.97 -9.71
CA HIS A 19 -10.53 -3.78 -10.28
C HIS A 19 -10.43 -5.28 -9.93
N ARG A 20 -9.39 -5.71 -9.19
CA ARG A 20 -9.26 -7.10 -8.74
C ARG A 20 -9.87 -7.26 -7.36
N HIS A 21 -10.45 -8.43 -7.10
CA HIS A 21 -10.97 -8.80 -5.79
C HIS A 21 -9.97 -9.59 -4.95
N HIS A 22 -8.99 -10.23 -5.60
CA HIS A 22 -8.00 -11.07 -4.94
C HIS A 22 -6.62 -10.87 -5.58
N ILE A 23 -5.57 -11.06 -4.79
CA ILE A 23 -4.19 -11.12 -5.28
C ILE A 23 -3.40 -12.18 -4.53
N LEU A 24 -2.55 -12.91 -5.27
CA LEU A 24 -1.65 -13.89 -4.69
C LEU A 24 -0.39 -13.19 -4.18
N CYS A 25 -0.02 -13.43 -2.92
CA CYS A 25 1.22 -12.92 -2.38
C CYS A 25 2.43 -13.59 -3.04
N PRO A 26 3.36 -12.83 -3.65
CA PRO A 26 4.54 -13.40 -4.29
C PRO A 26 5.55 -13.98 -3.28
N VAL A 27 5.40 -13.66 -1.99
CA VAL A 27 6.33 -14.09 -0.93
C VAL A 27 5.86 -15.38 -0.26
N CYS A 28 4.62 -15.43 0.22
CA CYS A 28 4.12 -16.59 0.99
C CYS A 28 3.04 -17.42 0.28
N GLY A 29 2.59 -17.01 -0.92
CA GLY A 29 1.56 -17.73 -1.67
C GLY A 29 0.15 -17.64 -1.06
N VAL A 30 -0.07 -16.81 -0.04
CA VAL A 30 -1.42 -16.55 0.49
C VAL A 30 -2.19 -15.65 -0.47
N THR A 31 -3.44 -15.99 -0.74
CA THR A 31 -4.38 -15.13 -1.48
C THR A 31 -4.98 -14.12 -0.53
N THR A 32 -4.76 -12.84 -0.78
CA THR A 32 -5.35 -11.72 -0.05
C THR A 32 -6.60 -11.23 -0.78
N GLU A 33 -7.71 -11.15 -0.05
CA GLU A 33 -8.93 -10.49 -0.53
C GLU A 33 -8.71 -8.98 -0.45
N ILE A 34 -8.79 -8.30 -1.59
CA ILE A 34 -8.57 -6.85 -1.68
C ILE A 34 -9.73 -6.11 -1.02
N ASN A 35 -10.94 -6.63 -1.19
CA ASN A 35 -12.13 -6.11 -0.53
C ASN A 35 -12.02 -6.38 0.99
N GLY A 36 -12.01 -5.32 1.79
CA GLY A 36 -11.87 -5.43 3.25
C GLY A 36 -10.42 -5.46 3.75
N THR A 37 -9.43 -5.56 2.87
CA THR A 37 -8.03 -5.31 3.22
C THR A 37 -7.78 -3.83 3.42
N ARG A 38 -6.90 -3.51 4.38
CA ARG A 38 -6.44 -2.14 4.60
C ARG A 38 -5.65 -1.63 3.39
N VAL A 39 -6.20 -0.62 2.73
CA VAL A 39 -5.49 0.15 1.69
C VAL A 39 -4.69 1.25 2.37
N TYR A 40 -3.37 1.30 2.14
CA TYR A 40 -2.52 2.37 2.69
C TYR A 40 -2.66 3.63 1.84
N VAL A 41 -2.45 3.48 0.54
CA VAL A 41 -2.51 4.53 -0.47
C VAL A 41 -3.08 3.96 -1.75
N GLU A 42 -3.87 4.76 -2.46
CA GLU A 42 -4.31 4.50 -3.83
C GLU A 42 -3.53 5.40 -4.78
N CYS A 43 -2.93 4.83 -5.80
CA CYS A 43 -2.06 5.51 -6.77
C CYS A 43 -2.62 5.34 -8.17
N ARG A 44 -2.41 6.31 -9.06
CA ARG A 44 -2.80 6.16 -10.47
C ARG A 44 -1.86 5.25 -11.25
N ASP A 45 -0.58 5.29 -10.91
CA ASP A 45 0.49 4.60 -11.62
C ASP A 45 1.10 3.45 -10.82
N GLN A 46 1.51 2.41 -11.54
CA GLN A 46 2.04 1.19 -10.96
C GLN A 46 3.42 1.39 -10.32
N GLU A 47 4.30 2.18 -10.95
CA GLU A 47 5.65 2.45 -10.48
C GLU A 47 5.58 3.28 -9.20
N VAL A 48 4.72 4.30 -9.15
CA VAL A 48 4.47 5.08 -7.93
C VAL A 48 3.96 4.20 -6.78
N ALA A 49 3.02 3.29 -7.07
CA ALA A 49 2.52 2.34 -6.07
C ALA A 49 3.63 1.41 -5.56
N ALA A 50 4.49 0.91 -6.46
CA ALA A 50 5.61 0.03 -6.12
C ALA A 50 6.63 0.75 -5.22
N ASP A 51 6.97 2.00 -5.55
CA ASP A 51 7.89 2.82 -4.77
C ASP A 51 7.35 3.07 -3.35
N ILE A 52 6.05 3.39 -3.23
CA ILE A 52 5.40 3.57 -1.93
C ILE A 52 5.36 2.27 -1.14
N ALA A 53 5.03 1.15 -1.78
CA ALA A 53 5.03 -0.17 -1.14
C ALA A 53 6.42 -0.52 -0.59
N SER A 54 7.48 -0.24 -1.35
CA SER A 54 8.87 -0.43 -0.91
C SER A 54 9.20 0.44 0.30
N GLN A 55 8.91 1.75 0.23
CA GLN A 55 9.19 2.68 1.33
C GLN A 55 8.43 2.31 2.62
N LEU A 56 7.16 1.91 2.50
CA LEU A 56 6.37 1.43 3.63
C LEU A 56 6.95 0.14 4.20
N GLY A 57 7.43 -0.78 3.35
CA GLY A 57 8.12 -1.99 3.77
C GLY A 57 9.32 -1.68 4.67
N ASP A 58 10.16 -0.72 4.26
CA ASP A 58 11.32 -0.28 5.04
C ASP A 58 10.93 0.38 6.37
N ILE A 59 9.90 1.23 6.37
CA ILE A 59 9.40 1.89 7.57
C ILE A 59 8.87 0.86 8.57
N LEU A 60 8.06 -0.10 8.11
CA LEU A 60 7.47 -1.13 8.96
C LEU A 60 8.52 -2.12 9.48
N ALA A 61 9.53 -2.44 8.68
CA ALA A 61 10.67 -3.25 9.12
C ALA A 61 11.41 -2.57 10.29
N ARG A 62 11.68 -1.26 10.21
CA ARG A 62 12.30 -0.47 11.29
C ARG A 62 11.42 -0.41 12.55
N ARG A 63 10.10 -0.46 12.39
CA ARG A 63 9.12 -0.51 13.49
C ARG A 63 8.95 -1.89 14.13
N LYS A 64 9.81 -2.87 13.79
CA LYS A 64 9.71 -4.27 14.25
C LYS A 64 8.35 -4.90 13.91
N GLY A 65 7.80 -4.57 12.73
CA GLY A 65 6.54 -5.11 12.25
C GLY A 65 5.28 -4.52 12.87
N LYS A 66 5.39 -3.50 13.74
CA LYS A 66 4.22 -2.72 14.19
C LYS A 66 3.66 -1.94 13.02
N ASP A 67 2.38 -2.15 12.78
CA ASP A 67 1.63 -1.46 11.73
C ASP A 67 1.49 0.04 12.02
N LEU A 68 1.07 0.79 11.00
CA LEU A 68 0.68 2.19 11.16
C LEU A 68 -0.63 2.27 11.95
N SER A 69 -0.80 3.28 12.80
CA SER A 69 -2.11 3.60 13.36
C SER A 69 -3.07 4.12 12.29
N GLU A 70 -4.37 4.28 12.61
CA GLU A 70 -5.30 4.90 11.65
C GLU A 70 -4.95 6.36 11.38
N GLU A 71 -4.52 7.11 12.40
CA GLU A 71 -4.05 8.48 12.25
C GLU A 71 -2.84 8.56 11.33
N GLU A 72 -1.91 7.61 11.44
CA GLU A 72 -0.72 7.56 10.58
C GLU A 72 -1.07 7.25 9.12
N VAL A 73 -2.06 6.39 8.86
CA VAL A 73 -2.55 6.15 7.49
C VAL A 73 -3.28 7.36 6.93
N ILE A 74 -4.07 8.07 7.73
CA ILE A 74 -4.72 9.32 7.31
C ILE A 74 -3.66 10.37 6.93
N MET A 75 -2.63 10.55 7.77
CA MET A 75 -1.52 11.48 7.49
C MET A 75 -0.74 11.07 6.23
N LEU A 76 -0.50 9.77 6.03
CA LEU A 76 0.14 9.25 4.82
C LEU A 76 -0.66 9.64 3.57
N ARG A 77 -1.97 9.41 3.57
CA ARG A 77 -2.84 9.75 2.43
C ARG A 77 -2.90 11.24 2.16
N GLN A 78 -2.97 12.07 3.21
CA GLN A 78 -2.94 13.53 3.08
C GLN A 78 -1.65 14.01 2.42
N ARG A 79 -0.50 13.53 2.91
CA ARG A 79 0.82 13.86 2.35
C ARG A 79 0.96 13.40 0.90
N PHE A 80 0.44 12.21 0.58
CA PHE A 80 0.45 11.72 -0.78
C PHE A 80 -0.38 12.60 -1.72
N SER A 81 -1.60 12.97 -1.32
CA SER A 81 -2.44 13.88 -2.11
C SER A 81 -1.83 15.28 -2.29
N GLU A 82 -1.10 15.78 -1.28
CA GLU A 82 -0.35 17.04 -1.39
C GLU A 82 0.81 16.92 -2.38
N TRP A 83 1.56 15.82 -2.31
CA TRP A 83 2.64 15.53 -3.25
C TRP A 83 2.12 15.42 -4.69
N GLU A 84 1.02 14.70 -4.93
CA GLU A 84 0.40 14.59 -6.27
C GLU A 84 0.05 15.96 -6.85
N ARG A 85 -0.51 16.85 -6.01
CA ARG A 85 -0.82 18.25 -6.40
C ARG A 85 0.43 19.04 -6.76
N GLN A 86 1.54 18.85 -6.06
CA GLN A 86 2.79 19.58 -6.30
C GLN A 86 3.54 19.09 -7.53
N THR A 87 3.50 17.78 -7.79
CA THR A 87 4.21 17.17 -8.92
C THR A 87 3.39 17.18 -10.22
N GLY A 88 2.14 17.67 -10.18
CA GLY A 88 1.27 17.73 -11.35
C GLY A 88 0.70 16.37 -11.77
N TRP A 89 0.66 15.41 -10.84
CA TRP A 89 0.11 14.07 -11.02
C TRP A 89 -1.43 14.00 -10.84
N VAL A 90 -2.10 15.16 -10.86
CA VAL A 90 -3.56 15.33 -10.68
C VAL A 90 -4.31 15.35 -11.99
#